data_AF-K9DI95-F1
#
_entry.id   AF-K9DI95-F1
#
_cell.length_a   1.000
_cell.length_b   1.000
_cell.length_c   1.000
_cell.angle_alpha   90.00
_cell.angle_beta   90.00
_cell.angle_gamma   90.00
#
_symmetry.space_group_name_H-M   'P 1'
#
loop_
_entity.id
_entity.type
_entity.pdbx_description
1 polymer ?
#
loop_
_entity_poly.entity_id
_entity_poly.type
_entity_poly.pdbx_seq_one_letter_code
_entity_poly.pdbx_strand_id
1 'polypeptide(L)'
;MSWTDERIDQLKAMWEKGLTASQIADELGGVSRNAVIGKAHRLGLQSRPSPVKANEAPKKAAPARKPAAPAPEAEAPRAAAPVAAPPP
;
A
#
# COMPACT_ATOMS: atom_id res chain seq x y z
N MET A 1 -12.80 10.63 6.19
CA MET A 1 -13.22 9.80 7.34
C MET A 1 -12.64 10.41 8.59
N SER A 2 -13.45 11.07 9.42
CA SER A 2 -12.99 11.67 10.67
C SER A 2 -12.83 10.59 11.74
N TRP A 3 -11.73 10.63 12.48
CA TRP A 3 -11.56 9.84 13.70
C TRP A 3 -12.39 10.50 14.80
N THR A 4 -13.64 10.08 14.92
CA THR A 4 -14.53 10.48 16.02
C THR A 4 -14.07 9.85 17.33
N ASP A 5 -14.38 10.49 18.45
CA ASP A 5 -14.02 9.97 19.79
C ASP A 5 -14.57 8.57 20.02
N GLU A 6 -15.80 8.29 19.57
CA GLU A 6 -16.41 6.97 19.66
C GLU A 6 -15.60 5.89 18.91
N ARG A 7 -15.03 6.22 17.75
CA ARG A 7 -14.14 5.31 17.00
C ARG A 7 -12.79 5.16 17.66
N ILE A 8 -12.29 6.21 18.30
CA ILE A 8 -11.03 6.16 19.05
C ILE A 8 -11.18 5.24 20.26
N ASP A 9 -12.30 5.33 20.97
CA ASP A 9 -12.61 4.50 22.12
C ASP A 9 -12.74 3.03 21.73
N GLN A 10 -13.51 2.74 20.66
CA GLN A 10 -13.60 1.40 20.06
C GLN A 10 -12.24 0.85 19.65
N LEU A 11 -11.38 1.65 18.99
CA LEU A 11 -10.03 1.26 18.64
C LEU A 11 -9.21 0.89 19.87
N LYS A 12 -9.24 1.72 20.93
CA LYS A 12 -8.51 1.45 22.18
C LYS A 12 -9.01 0.15 22.83
N ALA A 13 -10.33 -0.01 22.96
CA ALA A 13 -10.92 -1.18 23.59
C ALA A 13 -10.55 -2.48 22.86
N MET A 14 -10.60 -2.51 21.53
CA MET A 14 -10.20 -3.69 20.76
C MET A 14 -8.68 -3.91 20.77
N TRP A 15 -7.89 -2.83 20.82
CA TRP A 15 -6.44 -2.91 20.90
C TRP A 15 -5.97 -3.52 22.23
N GLU A 16 -6.58 -3.09 23.35
CA GLU A 16 -6.35 -3.65 24.68
C GLU A 16 -6.78 -5.13 24.76
N LYS A 17 -7.89 -5.50 24.11
CA LYS A 17 -8.30 -6.90 23.92
C LYS A 17 -7.32 -7.73 23.09
N GLY A 18 -6.35 -7.08 22.43
CA GLY A 18 -5.32 -7.73 21.65
C GLY A 18 -5.75 -8.13 20.24
N LEU A 19 -6.79 -7.52 19.68
CA LEU A 19 -7.16 -7.72 18.28
C LEU A 19 -6.10 -7.15 17.34
N THR A 20 -5.98 -7.72 16.15
CA THR A 20 -5.06 -7.22 15.12
C THR A 20 -5.65 -6.02 14.40
N ALA A 21 -4.80 -5.13 13.89
CA ALA A 21 -5.25 -3.94 13.16
C ALA A 21 -6.13 -4.24 11.93
N SER A 22 -6.02 -5.42 11.31
CA SER A 22 -6.92 -5.83 10.23
C SER A 22 -8.33 -6.07 10.78
N GLN A 23 -8.44 -6.88 11.84
CA GLN A 23 -9.72 -7.18 12.49
C GLN A 23 -10.41 -5.91 13.00
N ILE A 24 -9.64 -4.99 13.61
CA ILE A 24 -10.16 -3.70 14.08
C ILE A 24 -10.65 -2.85 12.90
N ALA A 25 -9.97 -2.91 11.76
CA ALA A 25 -10.39 -2.19 10.57
C ALA A 25 -11.70 -2.75 9.97
N ASP A 26 -11.84 -4.08 9.97
CA ASP A 26 -13.07 -4.76 9.57
C ASP A 26 -14.24 -4.40 10.52
N GLU A 27 -13.99 -4.36 11.83
CA GLU A 27 -15.02 -4.06 12.84
C GLU A 27 -15.46 -2.59 12.80
N LEU A 28 -14.51 -1.65 12.68
CA LEU A 28 -14.82 -0.22 12.60
C LEU A 28 -15.48 0.15 11.27
N GLY A 29 -15.14 -0.55 10.19
CA GLY A 29 -15.63 -0.32 8.83
C GLY A 29 -15.13 1.00 8.21
N GLY A 30 -14.84 1.04 6.91
CA GLY A 30 -14.45 2.29 6.23
C GLY A 30 -13.14 2.93 6.75
N VAL A 31 -12.31 2.17 7.46
CA VAL A 31 -10.93 2.49 7.82
C VAL A 31 -10.03 1.33 7.38
N SER A 32 -8.81 1.64 6.93
CA SER A 32 -7.86 0.60 6.52
C SER A 32 -6.99 0.15 7.69
N ARG A 33 -6.39 -1.03 7.57
CA ARG A 33 -5.38 -1.54 8.52
C ARG A 33 -4.30 -0.49 8.83
N ASN A 34 -3.79 0.18 7.80
CA ASN A 34 -2.77 1.21 7.97
C ASN A 34 -3.29 2.45 8.70
N ALA A 35 -4.56 2.81 8.52
CA ALA A 35 -5.17 3.91 9.26
C ALA A 35 -5.29 3.59 10.75
N VAL A 36 -5.64 2.35 11.10
CA VAL A 36 -5.69 1.86 12.49
C VAL A 36 -4.30 1.88 13.13
N ILE A 37 -3.28 1.34 12.45
CA ILE A 37 -1.89 1.34 12.94
C ILE A 37 -1.40 2.79 13.14
N GLY A 38 -1.64 3.66 12.16
CA GLY A 38 -1.25 5.06 12.24
C GLY A 38 -1.94 5.80 13.37
N LYS A 39 -3.21 5.51 13.65
CA LYS A 39 -3.93 6.11 14.78
C LYS A 39 -3.45 5.55 16.12
N ALA A 40 -3.22 4.25 16.25
CA ALA A 40 -2.68 3.63 17.46
C ALA A 40 -1.30 4.21 17.84
N HIS A 41 -0.42 4.40 16.85
CA HIS A 41 0.88 5.05 17.04
C HIS A 41 0.74 6.50 17.51
N ARG A 42 -0.20 7.28 16.95
CA ARG A 42 -0.44 8.67 17.39
C ARG A 42 -1.01 8.76 18.81
N LEU A 43 -1.74 7.73 19.23
CA LEU A 43 -2.30 7.62 20.58
C LEU A 43 -1.30 7.04 21.60
N GLY A 44 -0.10 6.63 21.17
CA GLY A 44 0.93 6.06 22.05
C GLY A 44 0.60 4.68 22.58
N LEU A 45 -0.33 3.94 21.96
CA LEU A 45 -0.60 2.56 22.37
C LEU A 45 0.62 1.68 22.06
N GLN A 46 0.92 0.71 22.93
CA GLN A 46 2.07 -0.17 22.77
C GLN A 46 2.06 -0.82 21.39
N SER A 47 3.12 -0.57 20.62
CA SER A 47 3.40 -1.30 19.38
C SER A 47 3.62 -2.77 19.75
N ARG A 48 2.64 -3.63 19.48
CA ARG A 48 2.84 -5.07 19.67
C ARG A 48 3.91 -5.54 18.66
N PRO A 49 5.03 -6.12 19.11
CA PRO A 49 5.95 -6.78 18.20
C PRO A 49 5.19 -7.95 17.57
N SER A 50 5.06 -7.92 16.24
CA SER A 50 4.33 -8.91 15.44
C SER A 50 4.66 -10.35 15.86
N PRO A 51 3.72 -11.12 16.42
CA PRO A 51 3.73 -12.57 16.33
C PRO A 51 3.08 -12.94 14.99
N VAL A 52 3.59 -12.41 13.88
CA VAL A 52 3.16 -12.84 12.54
C VAL A 52 4.01 -14.05 12.18
N LYS A 53 3.76 -15.14 12.89
CA LYS A 53 4.08 -16.50 12.43
C LYS A 53 2.74 -17.20 12.24
N ALA A 54 2.48 -17.54 10.97
CA ALA A 54 1.54 -18.57 10.55
C ALA A 54 0.05 -18.32 10.85
N ASN A 55 -0.58 -17.42 10.11
CA ASN A 55 -1.83 -17.87 9.47
C ASN A 55 -1.78 -17.48 7.99
N GLU A 56 -1.39 -18.47 7.20
CA GLU A 56 -1.48 -18.46 5.75
C GLU A 56 -2.91 -18.14 5.32
N ALA A 57 -3.07 -17.01 4.64
CA ALA A 57 -4.11 -16.87 3.65
C ALA A 57 -3.46 -16.28 2.39
N PRO A 58 -2.97 -17.10 1.45
CA PRO A 58 -2.57 -16.64 0.14
C PRO A 58 -3.84 -16.45 -0.68
N LYS A 59 -4.60 -15.39 -0.41
CA LYS A 59 -5.70 -14.97 -1.28
C LYS A 59 -5.69 -13.47 -1.46
N LYS A 60 -4.76 -13.02 -2.31
CA LYS A 60 -5.20 -12.20 -3.43
C LYS A 60 -4.32 -12.55 -4.62
N ALA A 61 -4.91 -13.34 -5.52
CA ALA A 61 -4.49 -13.43 -6.89
C ALA A 61 -4.15 -12.01 -7.37
N ALA A 62 -2.87 -11.78 -7.65
CA ALA A 62 -2.51 -10.75 -8.60
C ALA A 62 -3.38 -11.03 -9.84
N PRO A 63 -4.16 -10.06 -10.35
CA PRO A 63 -4.78 -10.25 -11.64
C PRO A 63 -3.62 -10.52 -12.59
N ALA A 64 -3.58 -11.75 -13.12
CA ALA A 64 -2.68 -12.16 -14.16
C ALA A 64 -2.91 -11.25 -15.36
N ARG A 65 -2.19 -10.13 -15.40
CA ARG A 65 -1.97 -9.38 -16.64
C ARG A 65 -0.81 -10.06 -17.34
N LYS A 66 -1.13 -11.15 -18.05
CA LYS A 66 -0.44 -11.54 -19.28
C LYS A 66 -1.50 -11.54 -20.39
N PRO A 67 -1.18 -11.23 -21.65
CA PRO A 67 0.13 -10.93 -22.23
C PRO A 67 0.16 -9.61 -23.03
N ALA A 68 1.28 -8.89 -23.03
CA ALA A 68 1.61 -8.00 -24.13
C ALA A 68 3.11 -8.10 -24.41
N ALA A 69 3.46 -9.13 -25.18
CA ALA A 69 4.62 -9.10 -26.05
C ALA A 69 4.07 -9.27 -27.47
N PRO A 70 4.73 -8.76 -28.53
CA PRO A 70 5.89 -7.87 -28.60
C PRO A 70 5.51 -6.53 -29.28
N ALA A 71 6.25 -5.44 -29.05
CA ALA A 71 6.29 -4.37 -30.03
C ALA A 71 7.50 -4.64 -30.93
N PRO A 72 7.30 -5.19 -32.15
CA PRO A 72 8.35 -5.18 -33.15
C PRO A 72 8.53 -3.73 -33.63
N GLU A 73 9.78 -3.30 -33.69
CA GLU A 73 10.34 -2.48 -34.76
C GLU A 73 9.46 -1.32 -35.26
N ALA A 74 9.63 -0.15 -34.64
CA ALA A 74 9.56 1.10 -35.40
C ALA A 74 10.99 1.61 -35.53
N GLU A 75 11.65 1.03 -36.53
CA GLU A 75 12.74 1.60 -37.30
C GLU A 75 12.58 3.14 -37.36
N ALA A 76 13.36 3.86 -36.56
CA ALA A 76 13.49 5.30 -36.73
C ALA A 76 14.34 5.52 -37.98
N PRO A 77 13.77 6.05 -39.08
CA PRO A 77 14.54 6.27 -40.29
C PRO A 77 15.64 7.29 -40.00
N ARG A 78 16.87 6.89 -40.36
CA ARG A 78 17.99 7.78 -40.60
C ARG A 78 17.54 8.96 -41.45
N ALA A 79 17.65 10.16 -40.89
CA ALA A 79 17.96 11.40 -41.61
C ALA A 79 18.99 12.15 -40.74
N ALA A 80 20.30 12.00 -40.98
CA ALA A 80 21.08 12.88 -41.86
C ALA A 80 20.77 14.37 -41.56
N ALA A 81 21.47 14.98 -40.57
CA ALA A 81 22.72 15.77 -40.71
C ALA A 81 22.44 17.29 -40.86
N PRO A 82 23.40 18.20 -40.56
CA PRO A 82 24.54 18.16 -39.64
C PRO A 82 24.58 19.39 -38.70
N VAL A 83 25.25 19.29 -37.55
CA VAL A 83 25.75 20.49 -36.84
C VAL A 83 27.24 20.27 -36.60
N ALA A 84 28.05 20.81 -37.51
CA ALA A 84 29.50 20.85 -37.38
C ALA A 84 30.01 22.23 -37.84
N ALA A 85 30.55 22.95 -36.84
CA ALA A 85 31.52 24.05 -36.87
C ALA A 85 31.19 25.38 -37.59
N PRO A 86 31.28 26.53 -36.89
CA PRO A 86 31.71 27.77 -37.52
C PRO A 86 33.24 27.78 -37.67
N PRO A 87 33.80 28.27 -38.80
CA PRO A 87 35.24 28.28 -39.07
C PRO A 87 35.92 29.54 -38.51
N PRO A 88 37.27 29.61 -38.48
CA PRO A 88 38.00 30.84 -38.76
C PRO A 88 38.16 31.08 -40.28
#